data_AF-A0A843EN77-F1
#
_entry.id   AF-A0A843EN77-F1
#
_cell.length_a   1.000
_cell.length_b   1.000
_cell.length_c   1.000
_cell.angle_alpha   90.00
_cell.angle_beta   90.00
_cell.angle_gamma   90.00
#
_symmetry.space_group_name_H-M   'P 1'
#
loop_
_entity.id
_entity.type
_entity.pdbx_description
1 polymer ?
#
loop_
_entity_poly.entity_id
_entity_poly.type
_entity_poly.pdbx_seq_one_letter_code
_entity_poly.pdbx_strand_id
1 'polypeptide(L)'
;MDIKKAMGGIVSRLPFGYSKRKDSSAVNEEQSYTIRAIYRMYDRGFSVDDILKYLDKGDVPSTSGQRWSRSTIWYILKNPIYAGYTNVGGVYIQANVPAIIEKELFERINGPIATKIERR
;
A
#
# COMPACT_ATOMS: atom_id res chain seq x y z
N MET A 1 36.18 -3.74 -6.19
CA MET A 1 35.40 -3.70 -4.93
C MET A 1 33.97 -3.38 -5.31
N ASP A 2 33.24 -4.42 -5.67
CA ASP A 2 31.92 -4.34 -6.29
C ASP A 2 30.84 -4.28 -5.22
N ILE A 3 30.16 -3.14 -5.13
CA ILE A 3 29.01 -2.92 -4.26
C ILE A 3 27.77 -3.57 -4.91
N LYS A 4 27.82 -4.90 -5.11
CA LYS A 4 26.70 -5.71 -5.61
C LYS A 4 26.46 -6.91 -4.71
N LYS A 5 26.09 -6.66 -3.45
CA LYS A 5 25.45 -7.70 -2.61
C LYS A 5 24.78 -7.08 -1.38
N ALA A 6 23.67 -6.36 -1.59
CA ALA A 6 22.76 -6.02 -0.51
C ALA A 6 21.46 -6.81 -0.69
N MET A 7 21.21 -7.70 0.27
CA MET A 7 19.90 -8.28 0.63
C MET A 7 19.36 -9.44 -0.21
N GLY A 8 20.21 -10.46 -0.43
CA GLY A 8 19.72 -11.84 -0.58
C GLY A 8 19.44 -12.45 0.80
N GLY A 9 18.20 -12.41 1.25
CA GLY A 9 17.77 -13.10 2.48
C GLY A 9 16.63 -12.37 3.19
N ILE A 10 15.50 -13.06 3.36
CA ILE A 10 14.21 -12.59 3.90
C ILE A 10 13.33 -11.94 2.81
N VAL A 11 12.49 -12.78 2.20
CA VAL A 11 11.27 -12.31 1.56
C VAL A 11 10.35 -11.80 2.66
N SER A 12 10.54 -10.56 3.12
CA SER A 12 9.47 -9.86 3.83
C SER A 12 8.32 -9.77 2.84
N ARG A 13 7.23 -10.49 3.11
CA ARG A 13 6.04 -10.59 2.25
C ARG A 13 5.71 -9.21 1.67
N LEU A 14 5.64 -9.10 0.33
CA LEU A 14 5.26 -7.83 -0.29
C LEU A 14 3.87 -7.40 0.22
N PRO A 15 3.62 -6.09 0.37
CA PRO A 15 2.29 -5.60 0.71
C PRO A 15 1.25 -6.11 -0.31
N PHE A 16 0.02 -6.34 0.15
CA PHE A 16 -1.11 -6.66 -0.71
C PHE A 16 -1.19 -5.63 -1.85
N GLY A 17 -1.50 -6.03 -3.08
CA GLY A 17 -1.45 -5.15 -4.26
C GLY A 17 -0.15 -5.22 -5.06
N TYR A 18 0.90 -5.87 -4.53
CA TYR A 18 2.17 -6.05 -5.22
C TYR A 18 2.55 -7.52 -5.37
N SER A 19 3.29 -7.83 -6.43
CA SER A 19 3.83 -9.15 -6.72
C SER A 19 5.28 -9.05 -7.16
N LYS A 20 6.08 -10.07 -6.82
CA LYS A 20 7.48 -10.13 -7.26
C LYS A 20 7.52 -10.40 -8.76
N ARG A 21 8.28 -9.58 -9.48
CA ARG A 21 8.86 -9.92 -10.79
C ARG A 21 10.38 -10.06 -10.62
N LYS A 22 11.03 -10.81 -11.53
CA LYS A 22 12.46 -11.21 -11.49
C LYS A 22 13.36 -10.22 -10.73
N ASP A 23 13.30 -8.94 -11.11
CA ASP A 23 14.20 -7.89 -10.60
C ASP A 23 13.46 -6.70 -9.96
N SER A 24 12.13 -6.75 -9.81
CA SER A 24 11.31 -5.61 -9.36
C SER A 24 9.97 -6.02 -8.72
N SER A 25 9.30 -5.07 -8.08
CA SER A 25 7.91 -5.26 -7.66
C SER A 25 6.97 -4.71 -8.74
N ALA A 26 6.01 -5.52 -9.16
CA ALA A 26 4.94 -5.11 -10.07
C ALA A 26 3.62 -4.99 -9.31
N VAL A 27 2.75 -4.11 -9.81
CA VAL A 27 1.36 -4.05 -9.33
C VAL A 27 0.66 -5.35 -9.71
N ASN A 28 -0.03 -5.93 -8.74
CA ASN A 28 -1.03 -6.96 -8.99
C ASN A 28 -2.34 -6.24 -9.31
N GLU A 29 -2.73 -6.22 -10.57
CA GLU A 29 -3.89 -5.46 -11.05
C GLU A 29 -5.18 -5.81 -10.29
N GLU A 30 -5.46 -7.11 -10.13
CA GLU A 30 -6.65 -7.59 -9.43
C GLU A 30 -6.73 -7.05 -7.98
N GLN A 31 -5.64 -7.20 -7.23
CA GLN A 31 -5.56 -6.70 -5.85
C GLN A 31 -5.55 -5.16 -5.79
N SER A 32 -5.02 -4.50 -6.82
CA SER A 32 -4.98 -3.05 -6.91
C SER A 32 -6.39 -2.44 -6.98
N TYR A 33 -7.35 -3.11 -7.63
CA TYR A 33 -8.73 -2.66 -7.70
C TYR A 33 -9.36 -2.60 -6.30
N THR A 34 -9.09 -3.60 -5.48
CA THR A 34 -9.56 -3.65 -4.09
C THR A 34 -8.99 -2.50 -3.26
N ILE A 35 -7.68 -2.22 -3.39
CA ILE A 35 -7.04 -1.09 -2.70
C ILE A 35 -7.66 0.24 -3.14
N ARG A 36 -7.83 0.44 -4.45
CA ARG A 36 -8.49 1.65 -5.00
C ARG A 36 -9.92 1.80 -4.48
N ALA A 37 -10.68 0.71 -4.38
CA ALA A 37 -12.03 0.72 -3.83
C ALA A 37 -12.03 1.12 -2.34
N ILE A 38 -11.15 0.52 -1.52
CA ILE A 38 -11.02 0.84 -0.09
C ILE A 38 -10.74 2.34 0.11
N TYR A 39 -9.75 2.89 -0.60
CA TYR A 39 -9.42 4.32 -0.50
C TYR A 39 -10.57 5.22 -0.94
N ARG A 40 -11.23 4.91 -2.07
CA ARG A 40 -12.36 5.70 -2.58
C ARG A 40 -13.56 5.67 -1.65
N MET A 41 -13.87 4.52 -1.05
CA MET A 41 -14.95 4.41 -0.08
C MET A 41 -14.63 5.23 1.17
N TYR A 42 -13.42 5.09 1.71
CA TYR A 42 -13.04 5.86 2.89
C TYR A 42 -13.04 7.38 2.65
N ASP A 43 -12.49 7.84 1.51
CA ASP A 43 -12.50 9.25 1.09
C ASP A 43 -13.92 9.82 0.92
N ARG A 44 -14.91 8.96 0.63
CA ARG A 44 -16.34 9.33 0.55
C ARG A 44 -17.06 9.29 1.90
N GLY A 45 -16.37 8.99 2.99
CA GLY A 45 -16.94 8.96 4.34
C GLY A 45 -17.56 7.63 4.77
N PHE A 46 -17.37 6.56 4.01
CA PHE A 46 -17.79 5.21 4.45
C PHE A 46 -16.93 4.74 5.62
N SER A 47 -17.57 4.11 6.60
CA SER A 47 -16.85 3.55 7.75
C SER A 47 -16.05 2.31 7.34
N VAL A 48 -15.06 1.94 8.15
CA VAL A 48 -14.33 0.66 7.96
C VAL A 48 -15.28 -0.54 8.00
N ASP A 49 -16.37 -0.46 8.77
CA ASP A 49 -17.37 -1.52 8.83
C ASP A 49 -18.18 -1.63 7.54
N ASP A 50 -18.49 -0.51 6.88
CA ASP A 50 -19.14 -0.51 5.57
C ASP A 50 -18.22 -1.08 4.49
N ILE A 51 -16.93 -0.75 4.56
CA ILE A 51 -15.91 -1.30 3.67
C ILE A 51 -15.80 -2.82 3.85
N LEU A 52 -15.75 -3.32 5.10
CA LEU A 52 -15.72 -4.76 5.37
C LEU A 52 -16.95 -5.47 4.80
N LYS A 53 -18.15 -4.94 5.06
CA LYS A 53 -19.40 -5.48 4.50
C LYS A 53 -19.39 -5.50 2.97
N TYR A 54 -18.84 -4.47 2.34
CA TYR A 54 -18.70 -4.41 0.89
C TYR A 54 -17.77 -5.49 0.35
N LEU A 55 -16.60 -5.67 0.97
CA LEU A 55 -15.61 -6.67 0.57
C LEU A 55 -16.10 -8.10 0.79
N ASP A 56 -16.80 -8.36 1.89
CA ASP A 56 -17.42 -9.66 2.17
C ASP A 56 -18.52 -10.01 1.16
N LYS A 57 -19.33 -9.04 0.74
CA LYS A 57 -20.37 -9.25 -0.29
C LYS A 57 -19.81 -9.50 -1.68
N GLY A 58 -18.65 -8.93 -1.98
CA GLY A 58 -17.98 -9.09 -3.27
C GLY A 58 -17.19 -10.40 -3.42
N ASP A 59 -17.18 -11.25 -2.39
CA ASP A 59 -16.34 -12.47 -2.30
C ASP A 59 -14.88 -12.20 -2.67
N VAL A 60 -14.34 -11.05 -2.25
CA VAL A 60 -12.96 -10.65 -2.58
C VAL A 60 -12.02 -11.24 -1.53
N PRO A 61 -11.24 -12.31 -1.81
CA PRO A 61 -10.36 -12.89 -0.82
C PRO A 61 -9.16 -11.98 -0.53
N SER A 62 -8.71 -11.94 0.72
CA SER A 62 -7.40 -11.35 1.07
C SER A 62 -6.24 -12.23 0.56
N THR A 63 -5.01 -11.74 0.62
CA THR A 63 -3.79 -12.48 0.21
C THR A 63 -3.58 -13.83 0.91
N SER A 64 -4.27 -14.12 2.01
CA SER A 64 -4.22 -15.40 2.72
C SER A 64 -5.47 -16.28 2.51
N GLY A 65 -6.39 -15.88 1.63
CA GLY A 65 -7.69 -16.56 1.48
C GLY A 65 -8.60 -16.42 2.71
N GLN A 66 -8.28 -15.47 3.60
CA GLN A 66 -9.03 -15.21 4.83
C GLN A 66 -9.95 -14.01 4.64
N ARG A 67 -11.00 -13.91 5.47
CA ARG A 67 -11.87 -12.72 5.53
C ARG A 67 -11.06 -11.47 5.86
N TRP A 68 -11.55 -10.33 5.37
CA TRP A 68 -10.95 -9.04 5.69
C TRP A 68 -11.13 -8.70 7.17
N SER A 69 -10.10 -8.07 7.77
CA SER A 69 -10.16 -7.59 9.15
C SER A 69 -10.04 -6.07 9.18
N ARG A 70 -10.59 -5.44 10.23
CA ARG A 70 -10.43 -3.98 10.45
C ARG A 70 -8.96 -3.57 10.43
N SER A 71 -8.10 -4.35 11.07
CA SER A 71 -6.66 -4.11 11.11
C SER A 71 -6.04 -4.10 9.72
N THR A 72 -6.47 -5.01 8.83
CA THR A 72 -6.00 -5.05 7.43
C THR A 72 -6.43 -3.80 6.66
N ILE A 73 -7.69 -3.36 6.83
CA ILE A 73 -8.18 -2.14 6.17
C ILE A 73 -7.41 -0.90 6.66
N TRP A 74 -7.21 -0.78 7.97
CA TRP A 74 -6.41 0.31 8.54
C TRP A 74 -4.96 0.28 8.08
N TYR A 75 -4.35 -0.90 7.99
CA TYR A 75 -3.01 -1.06 7.44
C TYR A 75 -2.96 -0.55 5.99
N ILE A 76 -3.93 -0.92 5.16
CA ILE A 76 -4.00 -0.46 3.76
C ILE A 76 -4.13 1.06 3.68
N LEU A 77 -5.05 1.64 4.46
CA LEU A 77 -5.31 3.08 4.45
C LEU A 77 -4.12 3.90 4.93
N LYS A 78 -3.31 3.38 5.86
CA LYS A 78 -2.18 4.11 6.48
C LYS A 78 -0.83 3.84 5.83
N ASN A 79 -0.70 2.79 5.01
CA ASN A 79 0.59 2.41 4.47
C ASN A 79 0.96 3.28 3.25
N PRO A 80 1.98 4.16 3.35
CA PRO A 80 2.35 5.06 2.27
C PRO A 80 2.91 4.35 1.03
N ILE A 81 3.19 3.04 1.11
CA ILE A 81 3.67 2.25 -0.02
C ILE A 81 2.69 2.33 -1.20
N TYR A 82 1.39 2.46 -0.90
CA TYR A 82 0.33 2.55 -1.91
C TYR A 82 0.37 3.86 -2.69
N ALA A 83 0.98 4.90 -2.12
CA ALA A 83 1.29 6.16 -2.80
C ALA A 83 2.71 6.20 -3.38
N GLY A 84 3.48 5.10 -3.30
CA GLY A 84 4.86 5.04 -3.80
C GLY A 84 5.92 5.54 -2.82
N TYR A 85 5.61 5.62 -1.52
CA TYR A 85 6.53 6.10 -0.48
C TYR A 85 6.74 5.07 0.63
N THR A 86 7.84 5.16 1.36
CA THR A 86 8.02 4.44 2.62
C THR A 86 8.40 5.40 3.74
N ASN A 87 8.00 5.11 4.96
CA ASN A 87 8.32 5.91 6.14
C ASN A 87 9.51 5.27 6.87
N VAL A 88 10.62 6.01 6.94
CA VAL A 88 11.83 5.61 7.66
C VAL A 88 12.07 6.63 8.76
N GLY A 89 11.77 6.24 10.01
CA GLY A 89 12.01 7.09 11.19
C GLY A 89 11.23 8.40 11.18
N GLY A 90 10.00 8.41 10.65
CA GLY A 90 9.16 9.61 10.55
C GLY A 90 9.34 10.42 9.26
N VAL A 91 10.28 10.02 8.40
CA VAL A 91 10.56 10.69 7.13
C VAL A 91 10.04 9.84 5.98
N TYR A 92 9.30 10.46 5.06
CA TYR A 92 8.88 9.78 3.83
C TYR A 92 9.97 9.87 2.77
N ILE A 93 10.29 8.72 2.18
CA ILE A 93 11.22 8.58 1.06
C ILE A 93 10.55 7.85 -0.10
N GLN A 94 10.97 8.12 -1.33
CA GLN A 94 10.44 7.45 -2.52
C GLN A 94 10.73 5.95 -2.46
N ALA A 95 9.70 5.13 -2.59
CA ALA A 95 9.84 3.68 -2.68
C ALA A 95 10.07 3.27 -4.14
N ASN A 96 10.86 2.22 -4.35
CA ASN A 96 11.07 1.62 -5.67
C ASN A 96 9.92 0.66 -6.04
N VAL A 97 8.68 1.16 -6.00
CA VAL A 97 7.46 0.44 -6.40
C VAL A 97 6.52 1.39 -7.12
N PRO A 98 5.72 0.92 -8.09
CA PRO A 98 4.69 1.75 -8.70
C PRO A 98 3.62 2.14 -7.68
N ALA A 99 3.12 3.37 -7.72
CA ALA A 99 2.00 3.79 -6.90
C ALA A 99 0.69 3.13 -7.38
N ILE A 100 -0.15 2.69 -6.44
CA ILE A 100 -1.50 2.18 -6.70
C ILE A 100 -2.55 3.29 -6.51
N ILE A 101 -2.25 4.23 -5.63
CA ILE A 101 -3.09 5.35 -5.22
C ILE A 101 -2.35 6.65 -5.53
N GLU A 102 -3.08 7.64 -6.03
CA GLU A 102 -2.57 9.00 -6.21
C GLU A 102 -2.15 9.60 -4.86
N LYS A 103 -1.02 10.31 -4.86
CA LYS A 103 -0.46 10.93 -3.66
C LYS A 103 -1.50 11.79 -2.94
N GLU A 104 -2.24 12.59 -3.70
CA GLU A 104 -3.23 13.53 -3.18
C GLU A 104 -4.38 12.82 -2.48
N LEU A 105 -4.79 11.63 -2.96
CA LEU A 105 -5.82 10.82 -2.30
C LEU A 105 -5.30 10.22 -0.99
N PHE A 106 -4.04 9.77 -0.96
CA PHE A 106 -3.43 9.32 0.29
C PHE A 106 -3.34 10.45 1.32
N GLU A 107 -2.93 11.65 0.89
CA GLU A 107 -2.73 12.81 1.76
C GLU A 107 -4.03 13.36 2.34
N ARG A 108 -5.15 13.31 1.60
CA ARG A 108 -6.46 13.66 2.15
C ARG A 108 -6.86 12.80 3.35
N ILE A 109 -6.42 11.55 3.38
CA ILE A 109 -6.77 10.58 4.43
C ILE A 109 -5.76 10.64 5.58
N ASN A 110 -4.46 10.76 5.28
CA ASN A 110 -3.38 10.57 6.26
C ASN A 110 -2.59 11.84 6.60
N GLY A 111 -2.88 12.95 5.93
CA GLY A 111 -2.07 14.17 5.99
C GLY A 111 -0.89 14.15 5.02
N PRO A 112 -0.14 15.27 4.95
CA PRO A 112 0.90 15.47 3.94
C PRO A 112 2.07 14.50 4.09
N ILE A 113 2.58 14.03 2.95
CA ILE A 113 3.83 13.28 2.86
C ILE A 113 4.97 14.30 2.95
N ALA A 114 5.47 14.53 4.16
CA ALA A 114 6.64 15.37 4.39
C ALA A 114 7.90 14.60 3.95
N THR A 115 8.34 14.84 2.72
CA THR A 115 9.62 14.32 2.22
C THR A 115 10.75 15.20 2.74
N LYS A 116 11.88 14.59 3.09
CA LYS A 116 13.10 15.36 3.35
C LYS A 116 13.63 15.80 2.00
N ILE A 117 13.24 17.00 1.56
CA ILE A 117 13.82 17.65 0.39
C ILE A 117 15.34 17.64 0.60
N GLU A 118 16.08 17.00 -0.32
CA GLU A 118 17.53 17.14 -0.39
C GLU A 118 17.85 18.63 -0.31
N ARG A 119 18.44 19.06 0.82
CA ARG A 119 19.04 20.38 0.91
C ARG A 119 20.10 20.41 -0.19
N ARG A 120 19.81 21.14 -1.27
CA ARG A 120 20.86 21.64 -2.17
C ARG A 120 21.82 22.53 -1.39
#